data_AF-A0A7Z9P133-F1
#
_entry.id   AF-A0A7Z9P133-F1
#
_cell.length_a   1.000
_cell.length_b   1.000
_cell.length_c   1.000
_cell.angle_alpha   90.00
_cell.angle_beta   90.00
_cell.angle_gamma   90.00
#
_symmetry.space_group_name_H-M   'P 1'
#
loop_
_entity.id
_entity.type
_entity.pdbx_description
1 polymer ?
#
loop_
_entity_poly.entity_id
_entity_poly.type
_entity_poly.pdbx_seq_one_letter_code
_entity_poly.pdbx_strand_id
1 'polypeptide(L)'
;MEHADKNRNTLSFLAHFEGPCPRCGFKLHHPTSNNCPECGFILLVTLKKPFQCTSWHLFLFGLIASLGVCIDQAGLFFAARVYQGSPIMWAWVLPELFFFVLIAAGIFLWWKARKWANELSNNSKLFIGAAGLVLPIIWFNIIFWLFVLTS
;
A
#
# COMPACT_ATOMS: atom_id res chain seq x y z
N MET A 1 10.03 24.22 -12.40
CA MET A 1 11.05 23.27 -12.93
C MET A 1 10.43 21.95 -13.40
N GLU A 2 9.41 21.38 -12.75
CA GLU A 2 8.78 20.10 -13.14
C GLU A 2 8.15 20.07 -14.56
N HIS A 3 7.72 21.21 -15.09
CA HIS A 3 7.12 21.28 -16.44
C HIS A 3 8.13 21.12 -17.59
N ALA A 4 9.38 21.57 -17.41
CA ALA A 4 10.41 21.47 -18.45
C ALA A 4 10.87 20.01 -18.66
N ASP A 5 10.94 19.25 -17.57
CA ASP A 5 11.38 17.86 -17.57
C ASP A 5 10.35 16.91 -18.21
N LYS A 6 9.05 17.19 -17.97
CA LYS A 6 7.94 16.48 -18.64
C LYS A 6 7.97 16.62 -20.16
N ASN A 7 8.33 17.80 -20.68
CA ASN A 7 8.39 18.04 -22.12
C ASN A 7 9.52 17.25 -22.79
N ARG A 8 10.69 17.12 -22.15
CA ARG A 8 11.82 16.37 -22.70
C ARG A 8 11.53 14.88 -22.84
N ASN A 9 10.94 14.28 -21.81
CA ASN A 9 10.56 12.86 -21.81
C ASN A 9 9.38 12.55 -22.76
N THR A 10 8.48 13.52 -22.94
CA THR A 10 7.39 13.42 -23.92
C THR A 10 7.94 13.40 -25.34
N LEU A 11 8.89 14.28 -25.66
CA LEU A 11 9.51 14.35 -26.99
C LEU A 11 10.32 13.07 -27.33
N SER A 12 11.04 12.49 -26.37
CA SER A 12 11.76 11.23 -26.60
C SER A 12 10.83 10.04 -26.88
N PHE A 13 9.66 10.02 -26.23
CA PHE A 13 8.65 8.99 -26.49
C PHE A 13 7.96 9.20 -27.85
N LEU A 14 7.58 10.45 -28.14
CA LEU A 14 6.96 10.84 -29.41
C LEU A 14 7.88 10.57 -30.61
N ALA A 15 9.20 10.71 -30.44
CA ALA A 15 10.18 10.38 -31.48
C ALA A 15 10.19 8.90 -31.89
N HIS A 16 9.58 8.00 -31.10
CA HIS A 16 9.45 6.55 -31.40
C HIS A 16 7.99 6.10 -31.50
N PHE A 17 7.03 7.04 -31.42
CA PHE A 17 5.62 6.73 -31.45
C PHE A 17 5.09 6.69 -32.88
N GLU A 18 4.46 5.57 -33.24
CA GLU A 18 3.69 5.43 -34.46
C GLU A 18 2.23 5.12 -34.10
N GLY A 19 1.30 5.93 -34.58
CA GLY A 19 -0.12 5.72 -34.29
C GLY A 19 -1.00 6.90 -34.70
N PRO A 20 -2.33 6.70 -34.72
CA PRO A 20 -3.26 7.77 -35.05
C PRO A 20 -3.31 8.82 -33.92
N CYS A 21 -3.47 10.08 -34.31
CA CYS A 21 -3.77 11.16 -33.39
C CYS A 21 -5.13 10.89 -32.71
N PRO A 22 -5.23 10.97 -31.37
CA PRO A 22 -6.46 10.66 -30.66
C PRO A 22 -7.61 11.63 -30.97
N ARG A 23 -7.33 12.79 -31.56
CA ARG A 23 -8.34 13.81 -31.88
C ARG A 23 -8.81 13.77 -33.34
N CYS A 24 -7.87 13.77 -34.28
CA CYS A 24 -8.20 13.86 -35.71
C CYS A 24 -7.97 12.54 -36.48
N GLY A 25 -7.41 11.51 -35.85
CA GLY A 25 -7.12 10.23 -36.51
C GLY A 25 -5.93 10.25 -37.47
N PHE A 26 -5.26 11.39 -37.65
CA PHE A 26 -4.08 11.50 -38.50
C PHE A 26 -2.95 10.60 -38.02
N LYS A 27 -2.36 9.80 -38.92
CA LYS A 27 -1.25 8.89 -38.57
C LYS A 27 0.02 9.69 -38.27
N LEU A 28 0.39 9.73 -37.00
CA LEU A 28 1.64 10.32 -36.53
C LEU A 28 2.76 9.30 -36.74
N HIS A 29 3.80 9.71 -37.47
CA HIS A 29 5.04 8.94 -37.64
C HIS A 29 6.18 9.77 -37.08
N HIS A 30 6.73 9.36 -35.93
CA HIS A 30 7.90 9.99 -35.30
C HIS A 30 7.80 11.52 -35.15
N PRO A 31 6.72 12.08 -34.55
CA PRO A 31 6.58 13.52 -34.40
C PRO A 31 7.75 14.15 -33.62
N THR A 32 8.41 15.13 -34.23
CA THR A 32 9.51 15.91 -33.63
C THR A 32 9.03 17.04 -32.72
N SER A 33 7.73 17.32 -32.73
CA SER A 33 7.08 18.32 -31.88
C SER A 33 5.97 17.68 -31.05
N ASN A 34 5.63 18.32 -29.94
CA ASN A 34 4.53 17.93 -29.07
C ASN A 34 3.15 18.35 -29.60
N ASN A 35 3.05 18.80 -30.86
CA ASN A 35 1.79 19.21 -31.48
C ASN A 35 1.49 18.34 -32.70
N CYS A 36 0.22 18.00 -32.89
CA CYS A 36 -0.23 17.36 -34.12
C CYS A 36 -0.12 18.37 -35.28
N PRO A 37 0.52 18.02 -36.41
CA PRO A 37 0.70 18.94 -37.54
C PRO A 37 -0.62 19.34 -38.21
N GLU A 38 -1.63 18.46 -38.16
CA GLU A 38 -2.94 18.72 -38.78
C GLU A 38 -3.87 19.54 -37.89
N CYS A 39 -4.06 19.13 -36.63
CA CYS A 39 -5.08 19.73 -35.76
C CYS A 39 -4.52 20.67 -34.70
N GLY A 40 -3.20 20.86 -34.65
CA GLY A 40 -2.51 21.68 -33.64
C GLY A 40 -2.68 21.18 -32.19
N PHE A 41 -3.26 19.98 -31.99
CA PHE A 41 -3.52 19.46 -30.67
C PHE A 41 -2.22 19.06 -29.97
N ILE A 42 -2.10 19.45 -28.70
CA ILE A 42 -0.93 19.15 -27.86
C ILE A 42 -0.97 17.67 -27.47
N LEU A 43 -0.02 16.90 -27.97
CA LEU A 43 0.20 15.49 -27.66
C LEU A 43 0.95 15.39 -26.34
N LEU A 44 0.23 15.03 -25.28
CA LEU A 44 0.77 14.89 -23.94
C LEU A 44 0.78 13.42 -23.54
N VAL A 45 1.98 12.86 -23.38
CA VAL A 45 2.15 11.47 -22.95
C VAL A 45 1.90 11.41 -21.45
N THR A 46 0.71 10.97 -21.06
CA THR A 46 0.42 10.65 -19.66
C THR A 46 0.80 9.20 -19.40
N LEU A 47 2.01 8.98 -18.89
CA LEU A 47 2.37 7.69 -18.29
C LEU A 47 1.45 7.47 -17.08
N LYS A 48 0.50 6.53 -17.21
CA LYS A 48 -0.24 6.04 -16.06
C LYS A 48 0.76 5.30 -15.18
N LYS A 49 1.17 5.90 -14.05
CA LYS A 49 2.14 5.31 -13.12
C LYS A 49 1.70 3.86 -12.82
N PRO A 50 2.48 2.83 -13.22
CA PRO A 50 2.04 1.43 -13.12
C PRO A 50 1.94 0.95 -11.67
N PHE A 51 2.70 1.56 -10.77
CA PHE A 51 2.68 1.29 -9.34
C PHE A 51 2.44 2.58 -8.57
N GLN A 52 1.17 3.00 -8.49
CA GLN A 52 0.80 3.95 -7.45
C GLN A 52 0.66 3.15 -6.16
N CYS A 53 1.53 3.43 -5.18
CA CYS A 53 1.34 2.94 -3.82
C CYS A 53 0.05 3.58 -3.28
N THR A 54 -1.08 2.95 -3.55
CA THR A 54 -2.37 3.46 -3.12
C THR A 54 -2.48 3.26 -1.61
N SER A 55 -3.24 4.13 -0.94
CA SER A 55 -3.47 4.01 0.50
C SER A 55 -4.01 2.65 0.94
N TRP A 56 -4.68 1.92 0.03
CA TRP A 56 -5.07 0.54 0.26
C TRP A 56 -3.89 -0.40 0.50
N HIS A 57 -2.80 -0.25 -0.26
CA HIS A 57 -1.57 -1.03 -0.07
C HIS A 57 -0.88 -0.65 1.24
N LEU A 58 -0.81 0.64 1.58
CA LEU A 58 -0.21 1.10 2.84
C LEU A 58 -0.91 0.49 4.07
N PHE A 59 -2.25 0.45 4.05
CA PHE A 59 -2.99 -0.18 5.13
C PHE A 59 -2.78 -1.70 5.19
N LEU A 60 -2.73 -2.37 4.03
CA LEU A 60 -2.43 -3.80 3.97
C LEU A 60 -1.02 -4.11 4.50
N PHE A 61 -0.02 -3.30 4.16
CA PHE A 61 1.32 -3.41 4.74
C PHE A 61 1.30 -3.24 6.26
N GLY A 62 0.51 -2.30 6.78
CA GLY A 62 0.29 -2.13 8.22
C GLY A 62 -0.26 -3.40 8.90
N LEU A 63 -1.27 -4.03 8.30
CA LEU A 63 -1.83 -5.29 8.82
C LEU A 63 -0.81 -6.44 8.79
N ILE A 64 -0.07 -6.58 7.69
CA ILE A 64 0.97 -7.61 7.55
C ILE A 64 2.12 -7.38 8.53
N ALA A 65 2.56 -6.13 8.70
CA ALA A 65 3.57 -5.77 9.68
C ALA A 65 3.10 -6.08 11.11
N SER A 66 1.84 -5.80 11.42
CA SER A 66 1.24 -6.14 12.72
C SER A 66 1.25 -7.66 12.97
N LEU A 67 0.98 -8.46 11.93
CA LEU A 67 1.09 -9.91 12.00
C LEU A 67 2.53 -10.34 12.33
N GLY A 68 3.51 -9.75 11.67
CA GLY A 68 4.93 -10.00 11.93
C GLY A 68 5.32 -9.70 13.38
N VAL A 69 4.88 -8.56 13.92
CA VAL A 69 5.12 -8.20 15.33
C VAL A 69 4.50 -9.23 16.29
N CYS A 70 3.27 -9.71 16.01
CA CYS A 70 2.64 -10.72 16.84
C CYS A 70 3.39 -12.05 16.82
N ILE A 71 3.87 -12.47 15.65
CA ILE A 71 4.67 -13.71 15.50
C ILE A 71 6.00 -13.60 16.25
N ASP A 72 6.69 -12.47 16.10
CA ASP A 72 7.97 -12.23 16.76
C ASP A 72 7.81 -12.25 18.29
N GLN A 73 6.78 -11.58 18.80
CA GLN A 73 6.47 -11.57 20.23
C GLN A 73 6.12 -12.97 20.76
N ALA A 74 5.27 -13.72 20.06
CA ALA A 74 4.93 -15.10 20.40
C ALA A 74 6.18 -16.00 20.44
N GLY A 75 7.07 -15.83 19.47
CA GLY A 75 8.34 -16.56 19.39
C GLY A 75 9.27 -16.24 20.56
N LEU A 76 9.44 -14.95 20.89
CA LEU A 76 10.24 -14.51 22.03
C LEU A 76 9.69 -15.03 23.36
N PHE A 77 8.37 -15.02 23.55
CA PHE A 77 7.74 -15.58 24.74
C PHE A 77 7.95 -17.08 24.85
N PHE A 78 7.72 -17.81 23.76
CA PHE A 78 7.94 -19.25 23.73
C PHE A 78 9.40 -19.59 24.06
N ALA A 79 10.36 -18.88 23.46
CA ALA A 79 11.77 -19.05 23.74
C ALA A 79 12.09 -18.78 25.23
N ALA A 80 11.66 -17.65 25.78
CA ALA A 80 11.87 -17.29 27.18
C ALA A 80 11.34 -18.36 28.15
N ARG A 81 10.18 -18.95 27.82
CA ARG A 81 9.55 -20.01 28.62
C ARG A 81 10.27 -21.33 28.55
N VAL A 82 10.72 -21.73 27.36
CA VAL A 82 11.57 -22.92 27.17
C VAL A 82 12.85 -22.78 28.01
N TYR A 83 13.46 -21.60 28.04
CA TYR A 83 14.64 -21.34 28.88
C TYR A 83 14.36 -21.41 30.39
N GLN A 84 13.16 -21.05 30.84
CA GLN A 84 12.78 -21.10 32.26
C GLN A 84 12.29 -22.48 32.73
N GLY A 85 12.05 -23.43 31.83
CA GLY A 85 11.54 -24.77 32.17
C GLY A 85 10.09 -24.77 32.72
N SER A 86 9.38 -23.65 32.63
CA SER A 86 8.00 -23.51 33.10
C SER A 86 6.99 -24.08 32.10
N PRO A 87 5.90 -24.72 32.55
CA PRO A 87 4.87 -25.25 31.66
C PRO A 87 4.14 -24.12 30.92
N ILE A 88 3.77 -24.38 29.66
CA ILE A 88 2.99 -23.44 28.83
C ILE A 88 1.54 -23.45 29.31
N MET A 89 1.07 -22.33 29.84
CA MET A 89 -0.32 -22.17 30.26
C MET A 89 -1.18 -21.64 29.11
N TRP A 90 -2.34 -22.26 28.87
CA TRP A 90 -3.27 -21.84 27.82
C TRP A 90 -3.78 -20.40 27.96
N ALA A 91 -3.84 -19.87 29.18
CA ALA A 91 -4.21 -18.49 29.44
C ALA A 91 -3.29 -17.47 28.73
N TRP A 92 -2.08 -17.88 28.35
CA TRP A 92 -1.05 -17.04 27.73
C TRP A 92 -1.13 -17.13 26.20
N VAL A 93 -1.52 -18.29 25.69
CA VAL A 93 -1.63 -18.58 24.25
C VAL A 93 -2.96 -18.05 23.68
N LEU A 94 -4.03 -18.09 24.47
CA LEU A 94 -5.38 -17.66 24.06
C LEU A 94 -5.45 -16.21 23.57
N PRO A 95 -4.88 -15.21 24.28
CA PRO A 95 -4.86 -13.82 23.81
C PRO A 95 -4.16 -13.67 22.45
N GLU A 96 -3.01 -14.33 22.26
CA GLU A 96 -2.27 -14.26 21.00
C GLU A 96 -3.04 -14.88 19.83
N LEU A 97 -3.64 -16.06 20.04
CA LEU A 97 -4.50 -16.70 19.04
C LEU A 97 -5.69 -15.82 18.67
N PHE A 98 -6.30 -15.15 19.65
CA PHE A 98 -7.38 -14.20 19.41
C PHE A 98 -6.90 -13.03 18.53
N PHE A 99 -5.71 -12.49 18.78
CA PHE A 99 -5.14 -11.42 17.95
C PHE A 99 -4.85 -11.88 16.52
N PHE A 100 -4.34 -13.10 16.32
CA PHE A 100 -4.16 -13.65 14.98
C PHE A 100 -5.48 -13.72 14.20
N VAL A 101 -6.55 -14.16 14.86
CA VAL A 101 -7.89 -14.21 14.25
C VAL A 101 -8.39 -12.81 13.91
N LEU A 102 -8.19 -11.82 14.78
CA LEU A 102 -8.59 -10.43 14.52
C LEU A 102 -7.82 -9.82 13.33
N ILE A 103 -6.51 -10.01 13.25
CA ILE A 103 -5.70 -9.51 12.12
C ILE A 103 -6.11 -10.20 10.82
N ALA A 104 -6.30 -11.52 10.83
CA ALA A 104 -6.75 -12.27 9.67
C ALA A 104 -8.14 -11.81 9.19
N ALA A 105 -9.08 -11.62 10.12
CA ALA A 105 -10.39 -11.04 9.82
C ALA A 105 -10.27 -9.63 9.27
N GLY A 106 -9.39 -8.80 9.84
CA GLY A 106 -9.08 -7.45 9.36
C GLY A 106 -8.55 -7.44 7.93
N ILE A 107 -7.62 -8.33 7.59
CA ILE A 107 -7.10 -8.51 6.22
C ILE A 107 -8.22 -8.92 5.27
N PHE A 108 -9.05 -9.88 5.66
CA PHE A 108 -10.17 -10.34 4.85
C PHE A 108 -11.20 -9.24 4.60
N LEU A 109 -11.61 -8.51 5.64
CA LEU A 109 -12.52 -7.37 5.55
C LEU A 109 -11.92 -6.25 4.70
N TRP A 110 -10.64 -5.94 4.87
CA TRP A 110 -9.94 -4.92 4.10
C TRP A 110 -9.81 -5.28 2.62
N TRP A 111 -9.60 -6.56 2.33
CA TRP A 111 -9.62 -7.08 0.97
C TRP A 111 -10.98 -6.88 0.31
N LYS A 112 -12.07 -7.18 1.04
CA LYS A 112 -13.44 -6.97 0.55
C LYS A 112 -13.76 -5.49 0.37
N ALA A 113 -13.22 -4.63 1.22
CA ALA A 113 -13.38 -3.17 1.16
C ALA A 113 -12.54 -2.50 0.07
N ARG A 114 -11.79 -3.24 -0.76
CA ARG A 114 -10.90 -2.67 -1.80
C ARG A 114 -11.60 -1.75 -2.78
N LYS A 115 -12.81 -2.10 -3.24
CA LYS A 115 -13.59 -1.26 -4.18
C LYS A 115 -13.97 0.07 -3.52
N TRP A 116 -14.53 0.00 -2.32
CA TRP A 116 -14.89 1.16 -1.51
C TRP A 116 -13.69 2.07 -1.21
N ALA A 117 -12.53 1.49 -0.86
CA ALA A 117 -11.33 2.25 -0.57
C ALA A 117 -10.82 3.08 -1.76
N ASN A 118 -11.07 2.63 -3.00
CA ASN A 118 -10.68 3.36 -4.20
C ASN A 118 -11.62 4.52 -4.54
N GLU A 119 -12.89 4.46 -4.12
CA GLU A 119 -13.91 5.50 -4.34
C GLU A 119 -13.82 6.65 -3.32
N LEU A 120 -13.08 6.47 -2.23
CA LEU A 120 -12.89 7.49 -1.19
C LEU A 120 -12.15 8.74 -1.68
N SER A 121 -12.43 9.85 -1.00
CA SER A 121 -11.72 11.12 -1.18
C SER A 121 -10.21 10.99 -0.88
N ASN A 122 -9.39 11.87 -1.48
CA ASN A 122 -7.93 11.86 -1.25
C ASN A 122 -7.55 12.04 0.23
N ASN A 123 -8.29 12.87 0.98
CA ASN A 123 -8.03 13.08 2.40
C ASN A 123 -8.31 11.80 3.20
N SER A 124 -9.45 11.14 2.96
CA SER A 124 -9.79 9.88 3.61
C SER A 124 -8.78 8.78 3.31
N LYS A 125 -8.29 8.71 2.07
CA LYS A 125 -7.21 7.81 1.66
C LYS A 125 -5.94 8.06 2.47
N LEU A 126 -5.57 9.31 2.70
CA LEU A 126 -4.38 9.64 3.50
C LEU A 126 -4.55 9.22 4.96
N PHE A 127 -5.70 9.49 5.58
CA PHE A 127 -5.99 9.06 6.95
C PHE A 127 -5.95 7.53 7.12
N ILE A 128 -6.54 6.80 6.17
CA ILE A 128 -6.51 5.33 6.16
C ILE A 128 -5.06 4.83 6.05
N GLY A 129 -4.27 5.38 5.13
CA GLY A 129 -2.86 4.99 4.98
C GLY A 129 -2.06 5.24 6.27
N ALA A 130 -2.24 6.40 6.90
CA ALA A 130 -1.60 6.75 8.16
C ALA A 130 -2.04 5.83 9.31
N ALA A 131 -3.33 5.55 9.43
CA ALA A 131 -3.86 4.63 10.44
C ALA A 131 -3.25 3.23 10.31
N GLY A 132 -3.10 2.73 9.08
CA GLY A 132 -2.44 1.46 8.81
C GLY A 132 -0.98 1.44 9.24
N LEU A 133 -0.25 2.53 9.01
CA LEU A 133 1.16 2.63 9.38
C LEU A 133 1.38 2.67 10.89
N VAL A 134 0.44 3.26 11.65
CA VAL A 134 0.49 3.34 13.12
C VAL A 134 -0.06 2.05 13.79
N LEU A 135 -0.84 1.25 13.06
CA LEU A 135 -1.48 0.03 13.56
C LEU A 135 -0.52 -0.95 14.26
N PRO A 136 0.68 -1.27 13.73
CA PRO A 136 1.61 -2.20 14.40
C PRO A 136 2.09 -1.68 15.76
N ILE A 137 2.29 -0.36 15.88
CA ILE A 137 2.75 0.28 17.12
C ILE A 137 1.65 0.21 18.18
N ILE A 138 0.41 0.48 17.78
CA ILE A 138 -0.76 0.36 18.67
C ILE A 138 -0.90 -1.08 19.14
N TRP A 139 -0.82 -2.05 18.21
CA TRP A 139 -0.94 -3.47 18.55
C TRP A 139 0.14 -3.93 19.51
N PHE A 140 1.40 -3.61 19.23
CA PHE A 140 2.51 -3.89 20.13
C PHE A 140 2.25 -3.37 21.54
N ASN A 141 1.80 -2.11 21.67
CA ASN A 141 1.49 -1.52 22.97
C ASN A 141 0.35 -2.25 23.68
N ILE A 142 -0.74 -2.58 22.99
CA ILE A 142 -1.88 -3.29 23.59
C ILE A 142 -1.45 -4.65 24.14
N ILE A 143 -0.72 -5.43 23.34
CA ILE A 143 -0.28 -6.78 23.76
C ILE A 143 0.72 -6.67 24.90
N PHE A 144 1.67 -5.73 24.83
CA PHE A 144 2.63 -5.48 25.91
C PHE A 144 1.93 -5.16 27.24
N TRP A 145 0.96 -4.24 27.24
CA TRP A 145 0.23 -3.88 28.46
C TRP A 145 -0.67 -5.00 28.97
N LEU A 146 -1.35 -5.73 28.09
CA LEU A 146 -2.12 -6.92 28.48
C LEU A 146 -1.23 -7.94 29.16
N PHE A 147 -0.05 -8.19 28.60
CA PHE A 147 0.92 -9.10 29.18
C PHE A 147 1.36 -8.65 30.59
N VAL A 148 1.81 -7.40 30.73
CA VAL A 148 2.24 -6.81 32.00
C VAL A 148 1.16 -6.87 33.08
N LEU A 149 -0.11 -6.71 32.70
CA LEU A 149 -1.25 -6.80 33.64
C LEU A 149 -1.60 -8.24 34.03
N THR A 150 -1.20 -9.23 33.22
CA THR A 150 -1.51 -10.66 33.46
C THR A 150 -0.38 -11.46 34.10
N SER A 151 0.85 -10.92 34.12
CA SER A 151 2.03 -11.49 34.80
C SER A 151 2.14 -11.02 36.25
#